data_AF-A0A2V6DIS3-F1
#
_entry.id   AF-A0A2V6DIS3-F1
#
_cell.length_a   1.000
_cell.length_b   1.000
_cell.length_c   1.000
_cell.angle_alpha   90.00
_cell.angle_beta   90.00
_cell.angle_gamma   90.00
#
_symmetry.space_group_name_H-M   'P 1'
#
loop_
_entity.id
_entity.type
_entity.pdbx_description
1 polymer ?
#
loop_
_entity_poly.entity_id
_entity_poly.type
_entity_poly.pdbx_seq_one_letter_code
_entity_poly.pdbx_strand_id
1 'polypeptide(L)'
;MAHAKKIVQQKHHQETKPERKSKKGKKSSAVAAVNGQLTAIATTQPPPPEPKQEHVPGEHEKSVAVLSKLKDMEFHSKANIEALAQLTLTIEDELKQKEFSNGLGEVYSAQDGFHTKLGALIQSYEAKCESLKPSA
;
A
#
# COMPACT_ATOMS: atom_id res chain seq x y z
N MET A 1 13.10 -49.70 5.79
CA MET A 1 12.50 -48.97 4.66
C MET A 1 12.33 -47.52 5.07
N ALA A 2 12.84 -46.61 4.24
CA ALA A 2 12.81 -45.14 4.40
C ALA A 2 11.35 -44.62 4.43
N HIS A 3 11.01 -43.41 4.88
CA HIS A 3 11.37 -42.14 4.26
C HIS A 3 11.21 -40.96 5.24
N ALA A 4 12.28 -40.20 5.45
CA ALA A 4 12.27 -38.83 5.95
C ALA A 4 12.16 -37.88 4.76
N LYS A 5 11.17 -36.99 4.74
CA LYS A 5 11.04 -35.95 3.70
C LYS A 5 11.65 -34.65 4.21
N LYS A 6 12.84 -34.33 3.72
CA LYS A 6 13.53 -33.04 3.92
C LYS A 6 13.20 -32.15 2.72
N ILE A 7 12.58 -31.00 2.96
CA ILE A 7 12.35 -29.96 1.95
C ILE A 7 13.47 -28.94 2.09
N VAL A 8 14.26 -28.75 1.03
CA VAL A 8 15.25 -27.68 0.88
C VAL A 8 14.97 -27.01 -0.46
N GLN A 9 14.56 -25.74 -0.43
CA GLN A 9 14.63 -24.83 -1.57
C GLN A 9 15.78 -23.87 -1.29
N GLN A 10 16.78 -23.85 -2.19
CA GLN A 10 17.87 -22.88 -2.15
C GLN A 10 17.89 -22.09 -3.46
N LYS A 11 17.81 -20.76 -3.30
CA LYS A 11 18.04 -19.69 -4.28
C LYS A 11 19.36 -19.88 -5.04
N HIS A 12 19.38 -19.50 -6.32
CA HIS A 12 20.54 -18.82 -6.92
C HIS A 12 20.10 -17.64 -7.80
N HIS A 13 20.86 -16.56 -7.69
CA HIS A 13 20.70 -15.22 -8.25
C HIS A 13 21.89 -14.99 -9.19
N GLN A 14 21.71 -14.40 -10.38
CA GLN A 14 22.75 -13.62 -11.08
C GLN A 14 22.07 -12.86 -12.24
N GLU A 15 21.79 -11.57 -12.11
CA GLU A 15 22.68 -10.42 -12.40
C GLU A 15 22.97 -10.24 -13.89
N THR A 16 22.55 -9.10 -14.46
CA THR A 16 23.35 -8.32 -15.42
C THR A 16 22.69 -6.95 -15.68
N LYS A 17 23.43 -5.88 -15.34
CA LYS A 17 23.23 -4.50 -15.82
C LYS A 17 23.62 -4.41 -17.32
N PRO A 18 23.19 -3.37 -18.05
CA PRO A 18 24.13 -2.28 -18.42
C PRO A 18 23.43 -0.89 -18.44
N GLU A 19 24.01 0.20 -17.95
CA GLU A 19 25.15 1.01 -18.40
C GLU A 19 24.83 2.02 -19.54
N ARG A 20 25.34 3.25 -19.35
CA ARG A 20 25.01 4.50 -20.05
C ARG A 20 25.77 4.66 -21.39
N LYS A 21 25.32 5.67 -22.15
CA LYS A 21 26.07 6.65 -23.00
C LYS A 21 26.09 6.47 -24.54
N SER A 22 25.48 7.48 -25.19
CA SER A 22 26.08 8.42 -26.17
C SER A 22 26.09 8.13 -27.69
N LYS A 23 25.91 9.25 -28.42
CA LYS A 23 26.40 9.66 -29.77
C LYS A 23 25.50 9.48 -30.99
N LYS A 24 24.91 10.63 -31.40
CA LYS A 24 25.25 11.44 -32.59
C LYS A 24 25.56 10.67 -33.90
N GLY A 25 24.68 10.88 -34.89
CA GLY A 25 25.11 11.44 -36.17
C GLY A 25 24.67 10.74 -37.46
N LYS A 26 23.98 11.54 -38.29
CA LYS A 26 24.34 11.87 -39.68
C LYS A 26 23.54 11.20 -40.80
N LYS A 27 23.23 12.08 -41.77
CA LYS A 27 22.91 11.91 -43.20
C LYS A 27 21.43 11.80 -43.54
N SER A 28 20.92 12.32 -44.65
CA SER A 28 21.34 13.32 -45.67
C SER A 28 20.17 13.38 -46.66
N SER A 29 20.19 14.40 -47.52
CA SER A 29 19.49 14.54 -48.81
C SER A 29 18.29 15.50 -48.77
N ALA A 30 18.40 16.75 -49.20
CA ALA A 30 18.80 17.32 -50.50
C ALA A 30 17.57 17.66 -51.37
N VAL A 31 17.45 18.96 -51.62
CA VAL A 31 16.95 19.69 -52.80
C VAL A 31 15.54 19.39 -53.33
N ALA A 32 14.69 20.42 -53.37
CA ALA A 32 14.44 21.18 -54.61
C ALA A 32 13.36 22.26 -54.35
N ALA A 33 13.69 23.49 -54.75
CA ALA A 33 12.75 24.58 -54.86
C ALA A 33 11.98 24.46 -56.18
N VAL A 34 10.65 24.70 -56.17
CA VAL A 34 10.00 25.46 -57.24
C VAL A 34 8.71 26.11 -56.72
N ASN A 35 8.53 27.32 -57.22
CA ASN A 35 7.58 28.37 -56.88
C ASN A 35 6.14 28.05 -57.36
N GLY A 36 5.10 28.46 -56.62
CA GLY A 36 3.72 28.42 -57.15
C GLY A 36 2.58 28.55 -56.14
N GLN A 37 2.19 29.81 -55.86
CA GLN A 37 0.80 30.28 -55.82
C GLN A 37 -0.21 29.73 -54.77
N LEU A 38 -0.40 30.55 -53.72
CA LEU A 38 -1.66 30.96 -53.08
C LEU A 38 -2.81 29.93 -52.98
N THR A 39 -3.06 29.39 -51.78
CA THR A 39 -4.43 29.10 -51.31
C THR A 39 -4.48 28.86 -49.79
N ALA A 40 -5.38 29.61 -49.16
CA ALA A 40 -6.15 29.31 -47.95
C ALA A 40 -5.46 28.54 -46.79
N ILE A 41 -5.20 29.32 -45.75
CA ILE A 41 -5.24 28.93 -44.33
C ILE A 41 -6.35 27.90 -44.01
N ALA A 42 -5.95 26.70 -43.58
CA ALA A 42 -6.73 25.85 -42.66
C ALA A 42 -5.82 24.73 -42.16
N THR A 43 -4.82 25.06 -41.34
CA THR A 43 -4.11 24.05 -40.56
C THR A 43 -5.02 23.60 -39.45
N THR A 44 -5.72 22.48 -39.63
CA THR A 44 -6.33 21.72 -38.53
C THR A 44 -5.21 21.07 -37.73
N GLN A 45 -4.59 21.86 -36.86
CA GLN A 45 -3.70 21.35 -35.83
C GLN A 45 -4.58 20.60 -34.80
N PRO A 46 -4.37 19.30 -34.56
CA PRO A 46 -5.03 18.64 -33.43
C PRO A 46 -4.59 19.32 -32.13
N PRO A 47 -5.50 19.56 -31.18
CA PRO A 47 -5.16 20.21 -29.92
C PRO A 47 -4.05 19.41 -29.21
N PRO A 48 -3.08 20.07 -28.57
CA PRO A 48 -2.07 19.39 -27.76
C PRO A 48 -2.77 18.47 -26.75
N PRO A 49 -2.25 17.26 -26.50
CA PRO A 49 -2.78 16.42 -25.43
C PRO A 49 -2.70 17.22 -24.14
N GLU A 50 -3.85 17.44 -23.50
CA GLU A 50 -3.93 18.03 -22.18
C GLU A 50 -2.90 17.34 -21.28
N PRO A 51 -2.11 18.08 -20.49
CA PRO A 51 -1.17 17.46 -19.59
C PRO A 51 -1.99 16.54 -18.70
N LYS A 52 -1.72 15.24 -18.79
CA LYS A 52 -2.22 14.26 -17.82
C LYS A 52 -1.79 14.80 -16.47
N GLN A 53 -2.73 15.41 -15.74
CA GLN A 53 -2.51 15.74 -14.34
C GLN A 53 -2.18 14.41 -13.69
N GLU A 54 -0.91 14.19 -13.39
CA GLU A 54 -0.53 13.19 -12.42
C GLU A 54 -1.36 13.52 -11.19
N HIS A 55 -2.35 12.66 -10.92
CA HIS A 55 -3.19 12.76 -9.75
C HIS A 55 -2.30 12.42 -8.56
N VAL A 56 -1.55 13.42 -8.09
CA VAL A 56 -0.78 13.32 -6.87
C VAL A 56 -1.83 13.25 -5.76
N PRO A 57 -1.90 12.14 -5.00
CA PRO A 57 -2.93 11.99 -3.98
C PRO A 57 -2.89 13.18 -3.02
N GLY A 58 -4.03 13.86 -2.92
CA GLY A 58 -4.25 14.96 -2.00
C GLY A 58 -4.14 14.48 -0.55
N GLU A 59 -4.02 15.42 0.38
CA GLU A 59 -3.91 15.13 1.81
C GLU A 59 -5.11 14.31 2.33
N HIS A 60 -6.30 14.52 1.77
CA HIS A 60 -7.49 13.73 2.06
C HIS A 60 -7.31 12.25 1.70
N GLU A 61 -6.84 11.93 0.49
CA GLU A 61 -6.66 10.53 0.04
C GLU A 61 -5.60 9.79 0.85
N LYS A 62 -4.50 10.47 1.19
CA LYS A 62 -3.48 9.92 2.09
C LYS A 62 -4.05 9.67 3.48
N SER A 63 -4.89 10.58 3.97
CA SER A 63 -5.55 10.42 5.27
C SER A 63 -6.50 9.22 5.26
N VAL A 64 -7.30 9.05 4.21
CA VAL A 64 -8.18 7.87 4.06
C VAL A 64 -7.38 6.56 4.02
N ALA A 65 -6.21 6.54 3.39
CA ALA A 65 -5.35 5.35 3.40
C ALA A 65 -4.85 5.00 4.81
N VAL A 66 -4.46 6.00 5.61
CA VAL A 66 -4.10 5.79 7.03
C VAL A 66 -5.30 5.28 7.83
N LEU A 67 -6.48 5.87 7.63
CA LEU A 67 -7.71 5.42 8.27
C LEU A 67 -8.01 3.95 7.94
N SER A 68 -7.85 3.54 6.68
CA SER A 68 -8.01 2.15 6.27
C SER A 68 -7.05 1.23 7.03
N LYS A 69 -5.80 1.67 7.27
CA LYS A 69 -4.85 0.87 8.04
C LYS A 69 -5.21 0.77 9.51
N LEU A 70 -5.74 1.84 10.11
CA LEU A 70 -6.23 1.82 11.49
C LEU A 70 -7.40 0.84 11.65
N LYS A 71 -8.35 0.83 10.70
CA LYS A 71 -9.48 -0.12 10.71
C LYS A 71 -9.03 -1.58 10.52
N ASP A 72 -8.04 -1.82 9.66
CA ASP A 72 -7.40 -3.14 9.54
C ASP A 72 -6.78 -3.57 10.88
N MET A 73 -6.07 -2.67 11.57
CA MET A 73 -5.54 -2.95 12.91
C MET A 73 -6.64 -3.24 13.95
N GLU A 74 -7.78 -2.56 13.89
CA GLU A 74 -8.93 -2.81 14.78
C GLU A 74 -9.51 -4.21 14.57
N PHE A 75 -9.63 -4.65 13.31
CA PHE A 75 -10.07 -5.99 12.98
C PHE A 75 -9.13 -7.05 13.57
N HIS A 76 -7.81 -6.91 13.38
CA HIS A 76 -6.82 -7.83 13.98
C HIS A 76 -6.84 -7.75 15.50
N SER A 77 -7.05 -6.55 16.07
CA SER A 77 -7.14 -6.36 17.51
C SER A 77 -8.29 -7.16 18.12
N LYS A 78 -9.44 -7.21 17.44
CA LYS A 78 -10.59 -8.03 17.87
C LYS A 78 -10.27 -9.52 17.77
N ALA A 79 -9.67 -9.96 16.66
CA ALA A 79 -9.26 -11.36 16.50
C ALA A 79 -8.24 -11.79 17.58
N ASN A 80 -7.34 -10.89 17.98
CA ASN A 80 -6.40 -11.15 19.07
C ASN A 80 -7.11 -11.34 20.42
N ILE A 81 -8.15 -10.56 20.73
CA ILE A 81 -8.94 -10.73 21.97
C ILE A 81 -9.59 -12.12 21.98
N GLU A 82 -10.18 -12.53 20.86
CA GLU A 82 -10.80 -13.86 20.71
C GLU A 82 -9.75 -14.98 20.87
N ALA A 83 -8.58 -14.83 20.24
CA ALA A 83 -7.48 -15.79 20.35
C ALA A 83 -6.92 -15.87 21.78
N LEU A 84 -6.78 -14.74 22.49
CA LEU A 84 -6.33 -14.71 23.88
C LEU A 84 -7.35 -15.37 24.82
N ALA A 85 -8.65 -15.19 24.58
CA ALA A 85 -9.69 -15.89 25.34
C ALA A 85 -9.60 -17.41 25.15
N GLN A 86 -9.42 -17.87 23.90
CA GLN A 86 -9.23 -19.30 23.61
C GLN A 86 -7.96 -19.85 24.27
N LEU A 87 -6.85 -19.11 24.17
CA LEU A 87 -5.59 -19.52 24.78
C LEU A 87 -5.72 -19.62 26.31
N THR A 88 -6.43 -18.68 26.93
CA THR A 88 -6.71 -18.70 28.37
C THR A 88 -7.50 -19.95 28.75
N LEU A 89 -8.55 -20.29 28.01
CA LEU A 89 -9.33 -21.51 28.24
C LEU A 89 -8.46 -22.77 28.13
N THR A 90 -7.66 -22.89 27.06
CA THR A 90 -6.78 -24.05 26.89
C THR A 90 -5.76 -24.16 28.02
N ILE A 91 -5.13 -23.07 28.43
CA ILE A 91 -4.08 -23.11 29.46
C ILE A 91 -4.68 -23.41 30.85
N GLU A 92 -5.77 -22.74 31.23
CA GLU A 92 -6.35 -22.86 32.57
C GLU A 92 -7.22 -24.12 32.72
N ASP A 93 -8.04 -24.44 31.72
CA ASP A 93 -9.05 -25.49 31.84
C ASP A 93 -8.61 -26.82 31.24
N GLU A 94 -7.86 -26.83 30.13
CA GLU A 94 -7.40 -28.07 29.52
C GLU A 94 -6.05 -28.51 30.10
N LEU A 95 -5.07 -27.60 30.16
CA LEU A 95 -3.72 -27.89 30.65
C LEU A 95 -3.55 -27.73 32.16
N LYS A 96 -4.52 -27.09 32.84
CA LYS A 96 -4.50 -26.83 34.29
C LYS A 96 -3.28 -26.03 34.79
N GLN A 97 -2.68 -25.21 33.95
CA GLN A 97 -1.47 -24.42 34.24
C GLN A 97 -1.83 -23.04 34.81
N LYS A 98 -2.31 -23.02 36.05
CA LYS A 98 -2.79 -21.79 36.71
C LYS A 98 -1.69 -20.79 37.06
N GLU A 99 -0.42 -21.19 37.01
CA GLU A 99 0.71 -20.30 37.21
C GLU A 99 0.79 -19.19 36.15
N PHE A 100 0.19 -19.38 34.97
CA PHE A 100 0.16 -18.38 33.89
C PHE A 100 -1.06 -17.46 33.91
N SER A 101 -2.06 -17.74 34.76
CA SER A 101 -3.34 -17.00 34.80
C SER A 101 -3.14 -15.49 34.96
N ASN A 102 -2.24 -15.06 35.84
CA ASN A 102 -1.98 -13.64 36.03
C ASN A 102 -1.38 -12.98 34.78
N GLY A 103 -0.37 -13.62 34.17
CA GLY A 103 0.27 -13.10 32.97
C GLY A 103 -0.69 -13.05 31.77
N LEU A 104 -1.54 -14.07 31.60
CA LEU A 104 -2.58 -14.08 30.58
C LEU A 104 -3.63 -12.99 30.82
N GLY A 105 -4.05 -12.79 32.07
CA GLY A 105 -4.97 -11.71 32.43
C GLY A 105 -4.41 -10.32 32.13
N GLU A 106 -3.12 -10.09 32.41
CA GLU A 106 -2.43 -8.85 32.07
C GLU A 106 -2.36 -8.63 30.55
N VAL A 107 -2.00 -9.66 29.78
CA VAL A 107 -1.94 -9.59 28.30
C VAL A 107 -3.32 -9.35 27.70
N TYR A 108 -4.35 -10.04 28.19
CA TYR A 108 -5.73 -9.85 27.77
C TYR A 108 -6.19 -8.42 28.04
N SER A 109 -5.98 -7.92 29.27
CA SER A 109 -6.38 -6.57 29.66
C SER A 109 -5.64 -5.50 28.83
N ALA A 110 -4.36 -5.70 28.54
CA ALA A 110 -3.59 -4.81 27.68
C ALA A 110 -4.12 -4.80 26.24
N GLN A 111 -4.50 -5.96 25.70
CA GLN A 111 -5.07 -6.09 24.36
C GLN A 111 -6.46 -5.43 24.27
N ASP A 112 -7.33 -5.64 25.26
CA ASP A 112 -8.65 -5.01 25.33
C ASP A 112 -8.55 -3.48 25.47
N GLY A 113 -7.63 -3.01 26.33
CA GLY A 113 -7.32 -1.59 26.47
C GLY A 113 -6.74 -0.98 25.18
N PHE A 114 -5.91 -1.72 24.45
CA PHE A 114 -5.42 -1.31 23.14
C PHE A 114 -6.57 -1.19 22.13
N HIS A 115 -7.45 -2.19 22.05
CA HIS A 115 -8.61 -2.18 21.16
C HIS A 115 -9.51 -0.97 21.40
N THR A 116 -9.84 -0.70 22.67
CA THR A 116 -10.67 0.44 23.07
C THR A 116 -10.04 1.78 22.64
N LYS A 117 -8.74 1.96 22.90
CA LYS A 117 -8.01 3.18 22.52
C LYS A 117 -7.90 3.32 21.00
N LEU A 118 -7.71 2.22 20.28
CA LEU A 118 -7.65 2.20 18.83
C LEU A 118 -8.99 2.61 18.21
N GLY A 119 -10.12 2.13 18.74
CA GLY A 119 -11.46 2.55 18.31
C GLY A 119 -11.69 4.06 18.51
N ALA A 120 -11.31 4.61 19.66
CA ALA A 120 -11.40 6.05 19.91
C ALA A 120 -10.50 6.88 18.97
N LEU A 121 -9.31 6.38 18.65
CA LEU A 121 -8.40 6.99 17.68
C LEU A 121 -9.02 6.97 16.27
N ILE A 122 -9.61 5.85 15.85
CA ILE A 122 -10.30 5.73 14.56
C ILE A 122 -11.39 6.77 14.44
N GLN A 123 -12.29 6.88 15.43
CA GLN A 123 -13.38 7.87 15.43
C GLN A 123 -12.85 9.31 15.31
N SER A 124 -11.82 9.65 16.09
CA SER A 124 -11.20 10.97 16.04
C SER A 124 -10.55 11.25 14.67
N TYR A 125 -9.96 10.22 14.07
CA TYR A 125 -9.30 10.32 12.77
C TYR A 125 -10.30 10.38 11.60
N GLU A 126 -11.45 9.71 11.71
CA GLU A 126 -12.56 9.81 10.76
C GLU A 126 -13.08 11.24 10.68
N ALA A 127 -13.35 11.88 11.82
CA ALA A 127 -13.76 13.28 11.86
C ALA A 127 -12.72 14.21 11.22
N LYS A 128 -11.42 13.91 11.41
CA LYS A 128 -10.34 14.65 10.73
C LYS A 128 -10.38 14.44 9.21
N CYS A 129 -10.56 13.22 8.73
CA CYS A 129 -10.71 12.95 7.28
C CYS A 129 -11.90 13.72 6.70
N GLU A 130 -13.05 13.74 7.39
CA GLU A 130 -14.23 14.47 6.96
C GLU A 130 -13.97 15.98 6.86
N SER A 131 -13.22 16.56 7.80
CA SER A 131 -12.83 17.98 7.76
C SER A 131 -11.91 18.34 6.60
N LEU A 132 -11.16 17.37 6.08
CA LEU A 132 -10.24 17.53 4.94
C LEU A 132 -10.91 17.27 3.59
N LYS A 133 -12.18 16.84 3.59
CA LYS A 133 -12.90 16.53 2.36
C LYS A 133 -13.06 17.83 1.55
N PRO A 134 -12.65 17.86 0.27
CA PRO A 134 -12.81 19.06 -0.55
C PRO A 134 -14.30 19.39 -0.65
N SER A 135 -14.65 20.66 -0.42
CA SER A 135 -16.01 21.14 -0.65
C SER A 135 -16.31 21.01 -2.14
N ALA A 136 -17.41 20.34 -2.46
CA ALA A 136 -17.91 20.16 -3.82
C ALA A 136 -18.28 21.51 -4.47
#